data_AF-E9H8I6-F1
#
_entry.id   AF-E9H8I6-F1
#
_cell.length_a   1.000
_cell.length_b   1.000
_cell.length_c   1.000
_cell.angle_alpha   90.00
_cell.angle_beta   90.00
_cell.angle_gamma   90.00
#
_symmetry.space_group_name_H-M   'P 1'
#
loop_
_entity.id
_entity.type
_entity.pdbx_description
1 polymer ?
#
loop_
_entity_poly.entity_id
_entity_poly.type
_entity_poly.pdbx_seq_one_letter_code
_entity_poly.pdbx_strand_id
1 'polypeptide(L)'
;MKSDPVPQPSPSRSSVMSPAQQTHNQSLGEGAAPFLVSKEISDELTVCLTKCISGEKSKAILKRFPLQFEDESFTVRPPKLDGFMQRRAKDKNVLKSVNSAEEILIVVQHKECDIAPPLVDLYARVSTLEEGDQVEAAKDSVRSALRQWARAWLQITKQRRRAVVDLVEPSFEFLLAGHDSFAAGAEAREKLFTKNLSNQC
;
A
#
# COMPACT_ATOMS: atom_id res chain seq x y z
N MET A 1 -35.88 -5.86 -87.30
CA MET A 1 -35.23 -4.56 -87.08
C MET A 1 -36.30 -3.52 -86.78
N LYS A 2 -36.50 -3.18 -85.51
CA LYS A 2 -37.18 -1.95 -85.10
C LYS A 2 -36.69 -1.63 -83.70
N SER A 3 -36.16 -0.43 -83.59
CA SER A 3 -35.34 0.15 -82.55
C SER A 3 -36.18 0.63 -81.37
N ASP A 4 -35.74 0.30 -80.16
CA ASP A 4 -36.28 0.84 -78.91
C ASP A 4 -35.82 2.29 -78.70
N PRO A 5 -36.68 3.19 -78.17
CA PRO A 5 -36.27 4.50 -77.74
C PRO A 5 -35.86 4.52 -76.26
N VAL A 6 -34.73 5.19 -76.02
CA VAL A 6 -34.15 5.57 -74.74
C VAL A 6 -35.09 6.50 -73.95
N PRO A 7 -35.29 6.31 -72.63
CA PRO A 7 -35.85 7.34 -71.76
C PRO A 7 -34.77 8.05 -70.93
N GLN A 8 -34.93 9.37 -70.79
CA GLN A 8 -34.20 10.22 -69.85
C GLN A 8 -35.19 11.20 -69.17
N PRO A 9 -34.85 11.86 -68.05
CA PRO A 9 -35.21 11.39 -66.71
C PRO A 9 -36.14 12.36 -65.95
N SER A 10 -36.60 11.97 -64.77
CA SER A 10 -37.14 12.89 -63.75
C SER A 10 -36.71 12.45 -62.35
N PRO A 11 -36.53 13.39 -61.38
CA PRO A 11 -35.60 13.18 -60.28
C PRO A 11 -36.27 12.90 -58.92
N SER A 12 -35.41 12.45 -58.01
CA SER A 12 -35.50 12.60 -56.55
C SER A 12 -36.48 11.72 -55.77
N ARG A 13 -35.93 10.70 -55.10
CA ARG A 13 -36.12 10.54 -53.64
C ARG A 13 -35.03 9.64 -53.03
N SER A 14 -34.38 10.20 -52.01
CA SER A 14 -33.39 9.60 -51.14
C SER A 14 -33.96 8.45 -50.30
N SER A 15 -33.21 7.36 -50.13
CA SER A 15 -33.05 6.75 -48.80
C SER A 15 -31.78 5.88 -48.77
N VAL A 16 -31.03 6.04 -47.69
CA VAL A 16 -29.64 5.63 -47.48
C VAL A 16 -29.55 4.15 -47.11
N MET A 17 -28.53 3.48 -47.66
CA MET A 17 -28.18 2.08 -47.41
C MET A 17 -27.61 1.87 -46.00
N SER A 18 -27.92 0.71 -45.40
CA SER A 18 -27.13 0.06 -44.35
C SER A 18 -26.62 -1.29 -44.88
N PRO A 19 -25.38 -1.70 -44.53
CA PRO A 19 -25.19 -3.12 -44.24
C PRO A 19 -24.21 -3.46 -43.10
N ALA A 20 -24.51 -4.61 -42.48
CA ALA A 20 -23.64 -5.65 -41.90
C ALA A 20 -22.66 -5.26 -40.77
N GLN A 21 -22.85 -5.70 -39.52
CA GLN A 21 -22.62 -7.05 -38.94
C GLN A 21 -21.16 -7.53 -38.88
N GLN A 22 -20.81 -7.92 -37.64
CA GLN A 22 -19.75 -8.82 -37.16
C GLN A 22 -18.33 -8.29 -37.01
N THR A 23 -18.00 -8.01 -35.75
CA THR A 23 -16.69 -8.32 -35.18
C THR A 23 -16.89 -9.10 -33.88
N HIS A 24 -16.58 -10.38 -33.92
CA HIS A 24 -16.24 -11.15 -32.74
C HIS A 24 -14.80 -10.78 -32.38
N ASN A 25 -14.60 -10.16 -31.22
CA ASN A 25 -13.32 -10.16 -30.51
C ASN A 25 -13.65 -10.26 -29.02
N GLN A 26 -13.35 -11.40 -28.43
CA GLN A 26 -13.34 -11.58 -26.98
C GLN A 26 -12.14 -10.86 -26.36
N SER A 27 -12.30 -10.53 -25.07
CA SER A 27 -11.25 -10.21 -24.09
C SER A 27 -10.77 -8.76 -24.00
N LEU A 28 -11.44 -7.98 -23.14
CA LEU A 28 -10.79 -7.29 -22.02
C LEU A 28 -11.82 -7.16 -20.90
N GLY A 29 -11.46 -7.57 -19.67
CA GLY A 29 -12.36 -7.63 -18.52
C GLY A 29 -13.14 -6.35 -18.30
N GLU A 30 -14.47 -6.49 -18.24
CA GLU A 30 -15.42 -5.41 -18.07
C GLU A 30 -15.15 -4.71 -16.73
N GLY A 31 -14.74 -3.45 -16.81
CA GLY A 31 -14.43 -2.62 -15.66
C GLY A 31 -15.67 -2.39 -14.82
N ALA A 32 -15.69 -2.96 -13.61
CA ALA A 32 -16.69 -2.61 -12.61
C ALA A 32 -16.70 -1.09 -12.44
N ALA A 33 -17.90 -0.50 -12.50
CA ALA A 33 -18.06 0.94 -12.26
C ALA A 33 -17.47 1.30 -10.89
N PRO A 34 -16.76 2.44 -10.76
CA PRO A 34 -16.12 2.82 -9.51
C PRO A 34 -17.17 2.97 -8.40
N PHE A 35 -16.79 2.56 -7.17
CA PHE A 35 -17.64 2.76 -6.01
C PHE A 35 -17.83 4.26 -5.75
N LEU A 36 -19.08 4.72 -5.73
CA LEU A 36 -19.39 6.12 -5.50
C LEU A 36 -19.41 6.41 -4.00
N VAL A 37 -18.51 7.28 -3.55
CA VAL A 37 -18.44 7.73 -2.16
C VAL A 37 -19.51 8.78 -1.90
N SER A 38 -20.25 8.65 -0.79
CA SER A 38 -21.29 9.61 -0.42
C SER A 38 -20.69 10.97 -0.04
N LYS A 39 -21.52 12.02 -0.10
CA LYS A 39 -21.12 13.36 0.35
C LYS A 39 -20.76 13.36 1.83
N GLU A 40 -21.52 12.64 2.66
CA GLU A 40 -21.26 12.52 4.10
C GLU A 40 -19.87 11.96 4.40
N ILE A 41 -19.49 10.86 3.73
CA ILE A 41 -18.15 10.28 3.87
C ILE A 41 -17.07 11.27 3.40
N SER A 42 -17.33 11.99 2.31
CA SER A 42 -16.39 12.98 1.77
C SER A 42 -16.18 14.16 2.73
N ASP A 43 -17.25 14.64 3.37
CA ASP A 43 -17.21 15.71 4.36
C ASP A 43 -16.47 15.27 5.63
N GLU A 44 -16.71 14.05 6.11
CA GLU A 44 -15.98 13.45 7.24
C GLU A 44 -14.48 13.33 6.94
N LEU A 45 -14.12 12.79 5.77
CA LEU A 45 -12.73 12.67 5.33
C LEU A 45 -12.05 14.04 5.25
N THR A 46 -12.75 15.06 4.74
CA THR A 46 -12.23 16.43 4.67
C THR A 46 -11.89 16.96 6.06
N VAL A 47 -12.74 16.72 7.05
CA VAL A 47 -12.45 17.08 8.44
C VAL A 47 -11.21 16.35 8.95
N CYS A 48 -11.08 15.05 8.70
CA CYS A 48 -9.91 14.27 9.13
C CYS A 48 -8.60 14.74 8.47
N LEU A 49 -8.64 15.09 7.18
CA LEU A 49 -7.47 15.51 6.41
C LEU A 49 -7.03 16.94 6.73
N THR A 50 -7.95 17.81 7.13
CA THR A 50 -7.67 19.22 7.42
C THR A 50 -7.46 19.50 8.90
N LYS A 51 -8.07 18.71 9.79
CA LYS A 51 -7.93 18.81 11.24
C LYS A 51 -7.19 17.59 11.75
N CYS A 52 -5.89 17.76 11.95
CA CYS A 52 -5.05 16.71 12.54
C CYS A 52 -5.65 16.24 13.87
N ILE A 53 -5.73 14.92 14.07
CA ILE A 53 -6.09 14.37 15.38
C ILE A 53 -4.94 14.59 16.37
N SER A 54 -5.27 14.91 17.62
CA SER A 54 -4.24 15.05 18.66
C SER A 54 -3.58 13.70 18.95
N GLY A 55 -2.36 13.73 19.51
CA GLY A 55 -1.66 12.52 19.94
C GLY A 55 -2.47 11.69 20.98
N GLU A 56 -3.28 12.35 21.80
CA GLU A 56 -4.18 11.68 22.75
C GLU A 56 -5.31 10.94 22.04
N LYS A 57 -5.93 11.56 21.03
CA LYS A 57 -6.97 10.92 20.21
C LYS A 57 -6.40 9.74 19.43
N SER A 58 -5.20 9.88 18.85
CA SER A 58 -4.51 8.74 18.19
C SER A 58 -4.31 7.57 19.16
N LYS A 59 -3.76 7.84 20.36
CA LYS A 59 -3.60 6.80 21.40
C LYS A 59 -4.93 6.17 21.83
N ALA A 60 -6.01 6.95 21.89
CA ALA A 60 -7.33 6.43 22.21
C ALA A 60 -7.87 5.48 21.12
N ILE A 61 -7.59 5.78 19.84
CA ILE A 61 -7.91 4.89 18.71
C ILE A 61 -7.11 3.59 18.86
N LEU A 62 -5.80 3.65 19.08
CA LEU A 62 -4.96 2.45 19.25
C LEU A 62 -5.47 1.52 20.37
N LYS A 63 -5.95 2.09 21.47
CA LYS A 63 -6.54 1.31 22.57
C LYS A 63 -7.85 0.62 22.20
N ARG A 64 -8.61 1.15 21.25
CA ARG A 64 -9.86 0.55 20.75
C ARG A 64 -9.61 -0.64 19.83
N PHE A 65 -8.44 -0.69 19.19
CA PHE A 65 -8.05 -1.75 18.27
C PHE A 65 -6.81 -2.47 18.81
N PRO A 66 -6.91 -3.24 19.92
CA PRO A 66 -5.79 -4.00 20.43
C PRO A 66 -5.41 -5.08 19.41
N LEU A 67 -4.12 -5.12 19.05
CA LEU A 67 -3.61 -6.10 18.10
C LEU A 67 -2.87 -7.20 18.85
N GLN A 68 -3.37 -8.42 18.75
CA GLN A 68 -2.72 -9.62 19.23
C GLN A 68 -2.63 -10.61 18.07
N PHE A 69 -1.47 -11.23 17.92
CA PHE A 69 -1.23 -12.26 16.93
C PHE A 69 -1.09 -13.59 17.65
N GLU A 70 -1.54 -14.67 17.02
CA GLU A 70 -1.36 -16.03 17.55
C GLU A 70 0.12 -16.36 17.79
N ASP A 71 0.99 -15.87 16.91
CA ASP A 71 2.43 -15.86 17.12
C ASP A 71 2.82 -14.67 18.01
N GLU A 72 2.98 -14.93 19.32
CA GLU A 72 3.36 -13.91 20.31
C GLU A 72 4.73 -13.26 20.01
N SER A 73 5.58 -13.90 19.20
CA SER A 73 6.86 -13.33 18.78
C SER A 73 6.71 -12.23 17.72
N PHE A 74 5.56 -12.16 17.05
CA PHE A 74 5.30 -11.19 16.00
C PHE A 74 4.72 -9.89 16.56
N THR A 75 5.42 -8.77 16.37
CA THR A 75 4.89 -7.44 16.71
C THR A 75 5.21 -6.42 15.61
N VAL A 76 4.25 -5.56 15.26
CA VAL A 76 4.54 -4.49 14.31
C VAL A 76 5.18 -3.33 15.07
N ARG A 77 6.50 -3.15 14.91
CA ARG A 77 7.27 -2.06 15.51
C ARG A 77 8.32 -1.54 14.53
N PRO A 78 8.72 -0.26 14.62
CA PRO A 78 9.81 0.25 13.80
C PRO A 78 11.09 -0.58 14.02
N PRO A 79 11.80 -0.99 12.96
CA PRO A 79 13.03 -1.75 13.10
C PRO A 79 14.08 -0.92 13.85
N LYS A 80 14.88 -1.59 14.67
CA LYS A 80 16.03 -0.97 15.33
C LYS A 80 17.23 -0.92 14.39
N LEU A 81 18.14 0.01 14.65
CA LEU A 81 19.47 -0.02 14.06
C LEU A 81 20.14 -1.35 14.44
N ASP A 82 20.69 -2.07 13.46
CA ASP A 82 21.37 -3.33 13.74
C ASP A 82 22.66 -3.10 14.52
N GLY A 83 23.05 -4.08 15.33
CA GLY A 83 24.20 -3.93 16.23
C GLY A 83 25.53 -3.73 15.49
N PHE A 84 25.67 -4.23 14.26
CA PHE A 84 26.88 -4.03 13.47
C PHE A 84 27.00 -2.57 13.02
N MET A 85 25.95 -2.01 12.42
CA MET A 85 25.92 -0.59 12.01
C MET A 85 26.05 0.35 13.21
N GLN A 86 25.44 0.00 14.35
CA GLN A 86 25.57 0.80 15.57
C GLN A 86 27.01 0.84 16.09
N ARG A 87 27.74 -0.29 16.08
CA ARG A 87 29.16 -0.33 16.43
C ARG A 87 29.99 0.49 15.45
N ARG A 88 29.78 0.29 14.15
CA ARG A 88 30.52 1.01 13.10
C ARG A 88 30.30 2.52 13.15
N ALA A 89 29.09 2.97 13.47
CA ALA A 89 28.77 4.38 13.68
C ALA A 89 29.54 5.00 14.86
N LYS A 90 29.78 4.21 15.93
CA LYS A 90 30.64 4.63 17.06
C LYS A 90 32.10 4.68 16.64
N ASP A 91 32.60 3.65 15.97
CA ASP A 91 34.00 3.57 15.54
C ASP A 91 34.38 4.71 14.59
N LYS A 92 33.48 5.11 13.69
CA LYS A 92 33.67 6.25 12.78
C LYS A 92 33.29 7.60 13.39
N ASN A 93 32.84 7.64 14.64
CA ASN A 93 32.40 8.85 15.34
C ASN A 93 31.26 9.62 14.60
N VAL A 94 30.34 8.90 13.96
CA VAL A 94 29.19 9.45 13.20
C VAL A 94 27.83 9.16 13.86
N LEU A 95 27.81 8.59 15.07
CA LEU A 95 26.57 8.18 15.74
C LEU A 95 25.55 9.31 15.90
N LYS A 96 26.00 10.55 16.16
CA LYS A 96 25.10 11.71 16.24
C LYS A 96 24.38 11.96 14.92
N SER A 97 25.12 11.95 13.80
CA SER A 97 24.58 12.13 12.46
C SER A 97 23.60 11.02 12.09
N VAL A 98 23.90 9.78 12.45
CA VAL A 98 23.00 8.63 12.27
C VAL A 98 21.68 8.83 13.01
N ASN A 99 21.75 9.15 14.31
CA ASN A 99 20.55 9.39 15.11
C ASN A 99 19.70 10.53 14.54
N SER A 100 20.33 11.63 14.12
CA SER A 100 19.62 12.75 13.49
C SER A 100 18.99 12.37 12.15
N ALA A 101 19.65 11.57 11.33
CA ALA A 101 19.11 11.08 10.06
C ALA A 101 17.92 10.12 10.27
N GLU A 102 17.93 9.34 11.35
CA GLU A 102 16.86 8.40 11.66
C GLU A 102 15.65 9.06 12.33
N GLU A 103 15.82 10.12 13.12
CA GLU A 103 14.77 10.71 13.97
C GLU A 103 13.47 10.98 13.21
N ILE A 104 13.55 11.67 12.08
CA ILE A 104 12.37 12.03 11.26
C ILE A 104 11.73 10.77 10.69
N LEU A 105 12.52 9.83 10.17
CA LEU A 105 12.02 8.61 9.54
C LEU A 105 11.40 7.66 10.56
N ILE A 106 11.93 7.60 11.78
CA ILE A 106 11.36 6.86 12.89
C ILE A 106 9.99 7.45 13.25
N VAL A 107 9.85 8.77 13.33
CA VAL A 107 8.55 9.42 13.60
C VAL A 107 7.53 9.07 12.51
N VAL A 108 7.92 9.09 11.23
CA VAL A 108 7.04 8.69 10.12
C VAL A 108 6.67 7.20 10.24
N GLN A 109 7.63 6.32 10.52
CA GLN A 109 7.37 4.88 10.68
C GLN A 109 6.42 4.59 11.85
N HIS A 110 6.48 5.35 12.95
CA HIS A 110 5.53 5.21 14.06
C HIS A 110 4.10 5.56 13.62
N LYS A 111 3.93 6.63 12.84
CA LYS A 111 2.60 6.98 12.30
C LYS A 111 2.05 5.87 11.40
N GLU A 112 2.90 5.23 10.60
CA GLU A 112 2.52 4.04 9.81
C GLU A 112 2.17 2.85 10.71
N CYS A 113 2.85 2.65 11.84
CA CYS A 113 2.46 1.63 12.83
C CYS A 113 1.06 1.90 13.38
N ASP A 114 0.71 3.16 13.62
CA ASP A 114 -0.57 3.52 14.23
C ASP A 114 -1.78 3.19 13.32
N ILE A 115 -1.56 3.13 12.00
CA ILE A 115 -2.59 2.73 11.01
C ILE A 115 -2.86 1.22 11.05
N ALA A 116 -1.85 0.43 11.41
CA ALA A 116 -1.90 -1.02 11.26
C ALA A 116 -2.99 -1.71 12.11
N PRO A 117 -3.17 -1.40 13.42
CA PRO A 117 -4.14 -2.11 14.26
C PRO A 117 -5.59 -2.07 13.75
N PRO A 118 -6.20 -0.89 13.46
CA PRO A 118 -7.56 -0.87 12.93
C PRO A 118 -7.68 -1.52 11.55
N LEU A 119 -6.64 -1.45 10.71
CA LEU A 119 -6.65 -2.06 9.39
C LEU A 119 -6.58 -3.59 9.45
N VAL A 120 -5.77 -4.15 10.35
CA VAL A 120 -5.66 -5.60 10.55
C VAL A 120 -6.92 -6.16 11.23
N ASP A 121 -7.47 -5.45 12.23
CA ASP A 121 -8.76 -5.81 12.85
C ASP A 121 -9.88 -5.83 11.79
N LEU A 122 -9.96 -4.81 10.93
CA LEU A 122 -10.93 -4.78 9.83
C LEU A 122 -10.74 -5.97 8.88
N TYR A 123 -9.50 -6.29 8.50
CA TYR A 123 -9.20 -7.44 7.64
C TYR A 123 -9.64 -8.76 8.27
N ALA A 124 -9.36 -8.97 9.56
CA ALA A 124 -9.79 -10.16 10.29
C ALA A 124 -11.31 -10.27 10.31
N ARG A 125 -12.03 -9.19 10.65
CA ARG A 125 -13.50 -9.17 10.68
C ARG A 125 -14.12 -9.47 9.32
N VAL A 126 -13.67 -8.78 8.27
CA VAL A 126 -14.21 -8.96 6.91
C VAL A 126 -13.92 -10.36 6.38
N SER A 127 -12.83 -10.99 6.83
CA SER A 127 -12.50 -12.38 6.49
C SER A 127 -13.45 -13.41 7.11
N THR A 128 -14.19 -13.06 8.18
CA THR A 128 -15.19 -13.93 8.82
C THR A 128 -16.60 -13.79 8.25
N LEU A 129 -16.83 -12.82 7.36
CA LEU A 129 -18.14 -12.61 6.74
C LEU A 129 -18.43 -13.70 5.70
N GLU A 130 -19.71 -14.04 5.58
CA GLU A 130 -20.23 -14.99 4.58
C GLU A 130 -19.91 -14.52 3.16
N GLU A 131 -19.75 -15.48 2.24
CA GLU A 131 -19.39 -15.23 0.86
C GLU A 131 -20.48 -14.43 0.12
N GLY A 132 -20.03 -13.57 -0.79
CA GLY A 132 -20.89 -12.77 -1.66
C GLY A 132 -20.08 -11.70 -2.38
N ASP A 133 -20.52 -11.31 -3.58
CA ASP A 133 -19.74 -10.42 -4.46
C ASP A 133 -19.30 -9.11 -3.76
N GLN A 134 -20.17 -8.53 -2.94
CA GLN A 134 -19.87 -7.31 -2.17
C GLN A 134 -18.86 -7.57 -1.04
N VAL A 135 -18.94 -8.73 -0.40
CA VAL A 135 -18.00 -9.12 0.66
C VAL A 135 -16.63 -9.41 0.06
N GLU A 136 -16.56 -10.08 -1.10
CA GLU A 136 -15.29 -10.32 -1.80
C GLU A 136 -14.66 -9.01 -2.29
N ALA A 137 -15.46 -8.06 -2.79
CA ALA A 137 -14.98 -6.72 -3.13
C ALA A 137 -14.44 -5.97 -1.89
N ALA A 138 -15.08 -6.10 -0.73
CA ALA A 138 -14.59 -5.53 0.53
C ALA A 138 -13.29 -6.22 1.01
N LYS A 139 -13.22 -7.56 0.95
CA LYS A 139 -12.00 -8.33 1.26
C LYS A 139 -10.83 -7.89 0.38
N ASP A 140 -11.06 -7.73 -0.92
CA ASP A 140 -10.02 -7.29 -1.85
C ASP A 140 -9.58 -5.84 -1.59
N SER A 141 -10.52 -4.95 -1.29
CA SER A 141 -10.23 -3.56 -0.92
C SER A 141 -9.34 -3.47 0.32
N VAL A 142 -9.67 -4.20 1.39
CA VAL A 142 -8.88 -4.20 2.63
C VAL A 142 -7.53 -4.90 2.43
N ARG A 143 -7.48 -6.00 1.67
CA ARG A 143 -6.21 -6.67 1.32
C ARG A 143 -5.30 -5.74 0.50
N SER A 144 -5.86 -4.97 -0.42
CA SER A 144 -5.13 -3.98 -1.20
C SER A 144 -4.62 -2.82 -0.32
N ALA A 145 -5.41 -2.35 0.63
CA ALA A 145 -4.96 -1.38 1.62
C ALA A 145 -3.79 -1.91 2.47
N LEU A 146 -3.86 -3.16 2.96
CA LEU A 146 -2.76 -3.82 3.67
C LEU A 146 -1.49 -3.91 2.82
N ARG A 147 -1.61 -4.22 1.53
CA ARG A 147 -0.47 -4.24 0.60
C ARG A 147 0.15 -2.85 0.41
N GLN A 148 -0.66 -1.80 0.30
CA GLN A 148 -0.15 -0.43 0.19
C GLN A 148 0.51 0.03 1.49
N TRP A 149 -0.05 -0.30 2.64
CA TRP A 149 0.58 -0.06 3.94
C TRP A 149 1.93 -0.80 4.06
N ALA A 150 1.98 -2.09 3.71
CA ALA A 150 3.23 -2.86 3.71
C ALA A 150 4.28 -2.30 2.73
N ARG A 151 3.84 -1.77 1.58
CA ARG A 151 4.70 -1.07 0.63
C ARG A 151 5.26 0.21 1.24
N ALA A 152 4.43 1.06 1.86
CA ALA A 152 4.87 2.28 2.53
C ALA A 152 5.88 1.96 3.64
N TRP A 153 5.58 0.97 4.47
CA TRP A 153 6.48 0.44 5.50
C TRP A 153 7.86 0.08 4.96
N LEU A 154 7.89 -0.70 3.87
CA LEU A 154 9.13 -1.15 3.23
C LEU A 154 9.93 0.03 2.67
N GLN A 155 9.26 1.01 2.05
CA GLN A 155 9.92 2.20 1.51
C GLN A 155 10.60 3.01 2.61
N ILE A 156 9.92 3.28 3.72
CA ILE A 156 10.52 4.01 4.86
C ILE A 156 11.67 3.19 5.45
N THR A 157 11.51 1.87 5.59
CA THR A 157 12.58 0.99 6.09
C THR A 157 13.82 1.02 5.17
N LYS A 158 13.64 1.00 3.85
CA LYS A 158 14.72 1.14 2.87
C LYS A 158 15.41 2.49 3.01
N GLN A 159 14.65 3.58 3.13
CA GLN A 159 15.19 4.92 3.29
C GLN A 159 15.99 5.07 4.58
N ARG A 160 15.50 4.50 5.69
CA ARG A 160 16.22 4.48 6.98
C ARG A 160 17.56 3.77 6.85
N ARG A 161 17.57 2.57 6.24
CA ARG A 161 18.81 1.80 6.03
C ARG A 161 19.78 2.54 5.13
N ARG A 162 19.31 3.15 4.04
CA ARG A 162 20.15 3.94 3.15
C ARG A 162 20.81 5.10 3.91
N ALA A 163 20.02 5.89 4.65
CA ALA A 163 20.55 7.00 5.44
C ALA A 163 21.64 6.57 6.44
N VAL A 164 21.49 5.40 7.06
CA VAL A 164 22.51 4.81 7.93
C VAL A 164 23.74 4.39 7.14
N VAL A 165 23.56 3.61 6.06
CA VAL A 165 24.66 3.08 5.24
C VAL A 165 25.49 4.20 4.62
N ASP A 166 24.85 5.24 4.11
CA ASP A 166 25.51 6.42 3.51
C ASP A 166 26.40 7.17 4.51
N LEU A 167 26.11 7.09 5.80
CA LEU A 167 26.91 7.72 6.85
C LEU A 167 27.97 6.77 7.42
N VAL A 168 27.63 5.49 7.53
CA VAL A 168 28.41 4.50 8.30
C VAL A 168 29.31 3.67 7.42
N GLU A 169 28.86 3.19 6.27
CA GLU A 169 29.65 2.37 5.35
C GLU A 169 29.11 2.49 3.91
N PRO A 170 29.38 3.61 3.21
CA PRO A 170 28.82 3.88 1.87
C PRO A 170 29.18 2.79 0.85
N SER A 171 30.33 2.13 1.06
CA SER A 171 30.76 1.00 0.25
C SER A 171 29.76 -0.16 0.25
N PHE A 172 28.83 -0.23 1.20
CA PHE A 172 27.79 -1.25 1.31
C PHE A 172 26.46 -0.86 0.67
N GLU A 173 26.35 0.30 0.02
CA GLU A 173 25.10 0.76 -0.61
C GLU A 173 24.52 -0.28 -1.59
N PHE A 174 25.38 -1.01 -2.31
CA PHE A 174 24.98 -2.07 -3.25
C PHE A 174 24.15 -3.18 -2.58
N LEU A 175 24.32 -3.44 -1.28
CA LEU A 175 23.53 -4.43 -0.54
C LEU A 175 22.06 -4.00 -0.41
N LEU A 176 21.76 -2.71 -0.55
CA LEU A 176 20.42 -2.14 -0.46
C LEU A 176 19.68 -2.09 -1.82
N ALA A 177 20.38 -2.39 -2.93
CA ALA A 177 19.82 -2.28 -4.28
C ALA A 177 18.89 -3.43 -4.66
N GLY A 178 19.03 -4.60 -4.03
CA GLY A 178 18.21 -5.78 -4.31
C GLY A 178 16.73 -5.58 -3.94
N HIS A 179 15.84 -6.03 -4.82
CA HIS A 179 14.41 -6.07 -4.51
C HIS A 179 14.11 -7.02 -3.33
N ASP A 180 14.92 -8.08 -3.22
CA ASP A 180 14.81 -9.14 -2.22
C ASP A 180 15.91 -9.06 -1.14
N SER A 181 16.54 -7.88 -0.95
CA SER A 181 17.52 -7.65 0.13
C SER A 181 16.93 -7.81 1.54
N PHE A 182 15.63 -8.06 1.64
CA PHE A 182 14.92 -8.34 2.88
C PHE A 182 14.46 -9.80 2.82
N ALA A 183 15.10 -10.66 3.60
CA ALA A 183 14.62 -12.02 3.80
C ALA A 183 13.17 -11.98 4.30
N ALA A 184 12.34 -12.90 3.81
CA ALA A 184 11.05 -13.21 4.40
C ALA A 184 11.21 -14.28 5.49
N GLY A 185 10.24 -14.43 6.37
CA GLY A 185 10.21 -15.50 7.37
C GLY A 185 10.83 -15.11 8.73
N ALA A 186 11.28 -16.11 9.48
CA ALA A 186 11.61 -15.97 10.91
C ALA A 186 12.72 -14.93 11.19
N GLU A 187 13.75 -14.87 10.36
CA GLU A 187 14.85 -13.91 10.50
C GLU A 187 14.38 -12.45 10.34
N ALA A 188 13.44 -12.22 9.42
CA ALA A 188 12.81 -10.93 9.23
C ALA A 188 12.00 -10.52 10.46
N ARG A 189 11.28 -11.47 11.06
CA ARG A 189 10.48 -11.25 12.27
C ARG A 189 11.36 -10.82 13.43
N GLU A 190 12.45 -11.51 13.66
CA GLU A 190 13.42 -11.15 14.71
C GLU A 190 13.97 -9.73 14.51
N LYS A 191 14.49 -9.42 13.32
CA LYS A 191 15.22 -8.17 13.08
C LYS A 191 14.32 -6.96 12.85
N LEU A 192 13.12 -7.14 12.33
CA LEU A 192 12.21 -6.03 11.97
C LEU A 192 11.09 -5.81 12.98
N PHE A 193 10.67 -6.86 13.68
CA PHE A 193 9.36 -6.92 14.33
C PHE A 193 9.42 -7.40 15.79
N THR A 194 10.58 -7.76 16.35
CA THR A 194 10.65 -8.15 17.77
C THR A 194 10.99 -6.98 18.70
N LYS A 195 10.40 -7.03 19.90
CA LYS A 195 10.93 -6.33 21.07
C LYS A 195 12.13 -7.16 21.52
N ASN A 196 13.38 -6.68 21.35
CA ASN A 196 14.50 -7.35 22.02
C ASN A 196 14.10 -7.57 23.48
N LEU A 197 13.93 -8.83 23.89
CA LEU A 197 14.16 -9.24 25.26
C LEU A 197 15.67 -9.21 25.46
N SER A 198 16.28 -8.03 25.34
CA SER A 198 17.61 -7.80 25.89
C SER A 198 17.40 -7.50 27.37
N ASN A 199 17.27 -8.57 28.14
CA ASN A 199 17.73 -8.64 29.51
C ASN A 199 18.16 -10.10 29.74
N GLN A 200 19.45 -10.36 29.54
CA GLN A 200 20.28 -11.08 30.51
C GLN A 200 21.75 -11.00 30.11
N CYS A 201 22.49 -10.28 30.97
CA CYS A 201 23.94 -10.24 31.20
C CYS A 201 24.86 -9.71 30.09
#